data_AF-A0A6I1JVS1-F1
#
_entry.id   AF-A0A6I1JVS1-F1
#
_cell.length_a   1.000
_cell.length_b   1.000
_cell.length_c   1.000
_cell.angle_alpha   90.00
_cell.angle_beta   90.00
_cell.angle_gamma   90.00
#
_symmetry.space_group_name_H-M   'P 1'
#
loop_
_entity.id
_entity.type
_entity.pdbx_description
1 polymer ?
#
loop_
_entity_poly.entity_id
_entity_poly.type
_entity_poly.pdbx_seq_one_letter_code
_entity_poly.pdbx_strand_id
1 'polypeptide(L)'
;MQTRPLGRTGVHVPVVCLGTMTFGEQNTEAEGHAQMDYAVSRGITFFDTAEMYSVPPKRETYGATERIIGSWFRKRGRRDDIFLA
;
A
#
# COMPACT_ATOMS: atom_id res chain seq x y z
N MET A 1 4.27 -10.48 13.43
CA MET A 1 2.95 -9.91 13.09
C MET A 1 1.89 -11.00 13.25
N GLN A 2 0.74 -10.70 13.85
CA GLN A 2 -0.38 -11.64 13.89
C GLN A 2 -1.12 -11.61 12.54
N THR A 3 -1.52 -12.78 12.04
CA THR A 3 -2.31 -12.92 10.81
C THR A 3 -3.67 -13.56 11.10
N ARG A 4 -4.63 -13.37 10.17
CA ARG A 4 -5.96 -13.98 10.19
C ARG A 4 -6.34 -14.45 8.78
N PRO A 5 -7.17 -15.51 8.66
CA PRO A 5 -7.68 -15.94 7.36
C PRO A 5 -8.57 -14.84 6.76
N LEU A 6 -8.40 -14.58 5.46
CA LEU A 6 -9.25 -13.69 4.69
C LEU A 6 -10.52 -14.44 4.29
N GLY A 7 -11.53 -14.43 5.17
CA GLY A 7 -12.77 -15.16 4.97
C GLY A 7 -12.54 -16.66 4.78
N ARG A 8 -13.02 -17.21 3.66
CA ARG A 8 -12.93 -18.65 3.31
C ARG A 8 -11.91 -18.94 2.20
N THR A 9 -11.01 -18.01 1.91
CA THR A 9 -10.12 -18.07 0.74
C THR A 9 -8.88 -18.94 0.94
N GLY A 10 -8.55 -19.30 2.19
CA GLY A 10 -7.28 -19.96 2.54
C GLY A 10 -6.09 -19.00 2.62
N VAL A 11 -6.24 -17.75 2.17
CA VAL A 11 -5.21 -16.70 2.28
C VAL A 11 -5.18 -16.16 3.71
N HIS A 12 -3.99 -15.95 4.25
CA HIS A 12 -3.80 -15.28 5.54
C HIS A 12 -3.23 -13.88 5.32
N VAL A 13 -3.81 -12.88 5.98
CA VAL A 13 -3.36 -11.49 5.93
C VAL A 13 -3.03 -10.99 7.34
N PRO A 14 -2.08 -10.05 7.50
CA PRO A 14 -1.87 -9.33 8.75
C PRO A 14 -3.16 -8.74 9.31
N VAL A 15 -3.27 -8.69 10.65
CA VAL A 15 -4.43 -8.06 11.32
C VAL A 15 -4.46 -6.53 11.19
N VAL A 16 -3.38 -5.93 10.69
CA VAL A 16 -3.25 -4.51 10.37
C VAL A 16 -2.96 -4.37 8.88
N CYS A 17 -3.68 -3.48 8.21
CA CYS A 17 -3.44 -3.11 6.80
C CYS A 17 -2.88 -1.69 6.72
N LEU A 18 -1.99 -1.43 5.76
CA LEU A 18 -1.56 -0.08 5.41
C LEU A 18 -2.50 0.50 4.35
N GLY A 19 -3.34 1.45 4.76
CA GLY A 19 -4.10 2.28 3.82
C GLY A 19 -3.22 3.38 3.20
N THR A 20 -3.46 3.70 1.93
CA THR A 20 -2.54 4.56 1.13
C THR A 20 -3.19 5.77 0.48
N MET A 21 -4.43 6.13 0.87
CA MET A 21 -5.22 7.17 0.22
C MET A 21 -4.60 8.58 0.22
N THR A 22 -3.58 8.82 1.05
CA THR A 22 -2.92 10.14 1.17
C THR A 22 -1.71 10.30 0.24
N PHE A 23 -1.25 9.21 -0.39
CA PHE A 23 -0.02 9.20 -1.19
C PHE A 23 -0.21 9.92 -2.52
N GLY A 24 0.49 11.04 -2.71
CA GLY A 24 0.38 11.89 -3.89
C GLY A 24 -0.47 13.14 -3.69
N GLU A 25 -1.07 13.34 -2.51
CA GLU A 25 -1.71 14.60 -2.12
C GLU A 25 -1.12 15.14 -0.82
N GLN A 26 -1.31 14.44 0.30
CA GLN A 26 -0.77 14.86 1.62
C GLN A 26 0.63 14.31 1.88
N ASN A 27 0.99 13.20 1.23
CA ASN A 27 2.31 12.60 1.30
C ASN A 27 2.98 12.60 -0.07
N THR A 28 4.25 12.93 -0.08
CA THR A 28 5.13 12.76 -1.25
C THR A 28 5.39 11.28 -1.54
N GLU A 29 5.92 10.96 -2.73
CA GLU A 29 6.36 9.59 -3.06
C GLU A 29 7.37 9.06 -2.03
N ALA A 30 8.34 9.90 -1.63
CA ALA A 30 9.37 9.50 -0.68
C ALA A 30 8.80 9.16 0.70
N GLU A 31 7.83 9.95 1.18
CA GLU A 31 7.13 9.66 2.44
C GLU A 31 6.27 8.41 2.33
N GLY A 32 5.58 8.20 1.20
CA GLY A 32 4.85 6.98 0.93
C GLY A 32 5.77 5.75 0.96
N HIS A 33 6.92 5.83 0.29
CA HIS A 33 7.94 4.75 0.29
C HIS A 33 8.48 4.49 1.70
N ALA A 34 8.72 5.53 2.49
CA ALA A 34 9.17 5.39 3.87
C ALA A 34 8.11 4.71 4.76
N GLN A 35 6.82 5.06 4.59
CA GLN A 35 5.72 4.39 5.28
C GLN A 35 5.61 2.91 4.87
N MET A 36 5.74 2.60 3.58
CA MET A 36 5.73 1.23 3.07
C MET A 36 6.92 0.42 3.62
N ASP A 37 8.14 0.97 3.55
CA ASP A 37 9.35 0.33 4.10
C ASP A 37 9.19 0.07 5.61
N TYR A 38 8.65 1.04 6.35
CA TYR A 38 8.37 0.87 7.78
C TYR A 38 7.32 -0.21 8.03
N ALA A 39 6.19 -0.20 7.30
CA ALA A 39 5.14 -1.20 7.43
C ALA A 39 5.70 -2.62 7.25
N VAL A 40 6.50 -2.84 6.21
CA VAL A 40 7.13 -4.15 5.98
C VAL A 40 8.11 -4.51 7.10
N SER A 41 8.88 -3.55 7.63
CA SER A 41 9.78 -3.81 8.78
C SER A 41 9.03 -4.29 10.04
N ARG A 42 7.73 -3.97 10.15
CA ARG A 42 6.84 -4.41 11.23
C ARG A 42 6.05 -5.67 10.89
N GLY A 43 6.28 -6.26 9.71
CA GLY A 43 5.56 -7.42 9.19
C GLY A 43 4.15 -7.12 8.67
N ILE A 44 3.84 -5.85 8.39
CA ILE A 44 2.61 -5.45 7.69
C ILE A 44 2.86 -5.64 6.19
N THR A 45 2.26 -6.68 5.62
CA THR A 45 2.35 -7.06 4.21
C THR A 45 1.02 -7.00 3.48
N PHE A 46 -0.01 -6.38 4.08
CA PHE A 46 -1.29 -6.09 3.43
C PHE A 46 -1.40 -4.58 3.20
N PHE A 47 -1.38 -4.17 1.93
CA PHE A 47 -1.54 -2.78 1.49
C PHE A 47 -2.85 -2.63 0.72
N ASP A 48 -3.55 -1.53 0.96
CA ASP A 48 -4.83 -1.19 0.34
C ASP A 48 -4.70 0.09 -0.48
N THR A 49 -5.25 0.07 -1.69
CA THR A 49 -5.26 1.20 -2.63
C THR A 49 -6.56 1.28 -3.43
N ALA A 50 -6.69 2.31 -4.28
CA ALA A 50 -7.80 2.47 -5.21
C ALA A 50 -7.39 3.36 -6.38
N GLU A 51 -8.00 3.15 -7.56
CA GLU A 51 -7.78 3.99 -8.75
C GLU A 51 -8.03 5.49 -8.49
N MET A 52 -9.00 5.80 -7.61
CA MET A 52 -9.40 7.16 -7.31
C MET A 52 -8.49 7.87 -6.30
N TYR A 53 -7.57 7.14 -5.65
CA TYR A 53 -6.62 7.74 -4.72
C TYR A 53 -5.54 8.53 -5.49
N SER A 54 -5.09 9.68 -4.97
CA SER A 54 -5.22 10.16 -3.59
C SER A 54 -6.50 10.96 -3.26
N VAL A 55 -6.73 11.20 -1.97
CA VAL A 55 -7.88 11.95 -1.42
C VAL A 55 -7.42 13.30 -0.81
N PRO A 56 -8.15 14.41 -1.03
CA PRO A 56 -9.34 14.57 -1.88
C PRO A 56 -9.07 14.27 -3.36
N PRO A 57 -9.96 13.55 -4.06
CA PRO A 57 -9.72 13.16 -5.44
C PRO A 57 -9.77 14.38 -6.36
N LYS A 58 -8.74 14.52 -7.21
CA LYS A 58 -8.63 15.57 -8.23
C LYS A 58 -8.12 14.98 -9.53
N ARG A 59 -8.35 15.67 -10.64
CA ARG A 59 -7.92 15.20 -11.96
C ARG A 59 -6.40 15.04 -12.05
N GLU A 60 -5.66 15.91 -11.38
CA GLU A 60 -4.19 15.97 -11.41
C GLU A 60 -3.55 14.82 -10.60
N THR A 61 -4.24 14.35 -9.57
CA THR A 61 -3.75 13.36 -8.61
C THR A 61 -4.41 11.98 -8.76
N TYR A 62 -5.33 11.81 -9.71
CA TYR A 62 -5.92 10.51 -10.02
C TYR A 62 -4.84 9.45 -10.35
N GLY A 63 -4.98 8.27 -9.75
CA GLY A 63 -4.01 7.17 -9.82
C GLY A 63 -2.62 7.49 -9.25
N ALA A 64 -2.45 8.57 -8.49
CA ALA A 64 -1.14 8.93 -7.92
C ALA A 64 -0.66 7.88 -6.92
N THR A 65 -1.56 7.39 -6.06
CA THR A 65 -1.25 6.38 -5.06
C THR A 65 -0.73 5.09 -5.72
N GLU A 66 -1.41 4.56 -6.73
CA GLU A 66 -1.00 3.35 -7.43
C GLU A 66 0.35 3.53 -8.15
N ARG A 67 0.61 4.71 -8.73
CA ARG A 67 1.92 5.04 -9.31
C ARG A 67 3.03 5.05 -8.26
N ILE A 68 2.78 5.60 -7.07
CA ILE A 68 3.72 5.61 -5.96
C ILE A 68 4.00 4.18 -5.48
N ILE A 69 2.97 3.36 -5.29
CA ILE A 69 3.12 1.93 -4.93
C ILE A 69 3.90 1.17 -6.01
N GLY A 70 3.57 1.39 -7.29
CA GLY A 70 4.26 0.76 -8.42
C GLY A 70 5.75 1.12 -8.49
N SER A 71 6.10 2.39 -8.24
CA SER A 71 7.50 2.81 -8.15
C SER A 71 8.22 2.21 -6.95
N TRP A 72 7.54 1.99 -5.82
CA TRP A 72 8.10 1.29 -4.66
C TRP A 72 8.41 -0.17 -5.01
N PHE A 73 7.47 -0.89 -5.64
CA PHE A 73 7.69 -2.27 -6.07
C PHE A 73 8.88 -2.37 -7.03
N ARG A 74 8.99 -1.44 -8.00
CA ARG A 74 10.13 -1.37 -8.92
C ARG A 74 11.46 -1.18 -8.19
N LYS A 75 11.50 -0.35 -7.14
CA LYS A 75 12.72 -0.05 -6.37
C LYS A 75 13.10 -1.16 -5.39
N ARG A 76 12.13 -1.89 -4.83
CA ARG A 76 12.37 -2.88 -3.75
C ARG A 76 12.34 -4.33 -4.23
N GLY A 77 11.65 -4.65 -5.31
CA GLY A 77 11.57 -6.01 -5.85
C GLY A 77 10.78 -7.00 -4.99
N ARG A 78 9.83 -6.52 -4.17
CA ARG A 78 9.13 -7.32 -3.14
C ARG A 78 7.66 -7.56 -3.47
N ARG A 79 7.33 -7.70 -4.76
CA ARG A 79 5.92 -7.84 -5.16
C ARG A 79 5.28 -9.09 -4.55
N ASP A 80 6.03 -10.20 -4.48
CA ASP A 80 5.51 -11.48 -3.99
C ASP A 80 5.29 -11.50 -2.47
N ASP A 81 5.92 -10.58 -1.74
CA ASP A 81 5.76 -10.46 -0.29
C ASP A 81 4.44 -9.77 0.11
N ILE A 82 3.84 -9.01 -0.81
CA ILE A 82 2.76 -8.07 -0.50
C ILE A 82 1.42 -8.56 -1.05
N PHE A 83 0.43 -8.67 -0.16
CA PHE A 83 -0.97 -8.70 -0.54
C PHE A 83 -1.42 -7.26 -0.83
N LEU A 84 -1.62 -6.95 -2.11
CA LEU A 84 -2.12 -5.64 -2.55
C LEU A 84 -3.59 -5.79 -2.91
N ALA A 85 -4.45 -5.02 -2.26
CA ALA A 85 -5.87 -4.87 -2.60
C ALA A 85 -6.12 -3.50 -3.24
#